data_AF-A0AB74IT14-F1
#
_entry.id   AF-A0AB74IT14-F1
#
_cell.length_a   1.000
_cell.length_b   1.000
_cell.length_c   1.000
_cell.angle_alpha   90.00
_cell.angle_beta   90.00
_cell.angle_gamma   90.00
#
_symmetry.space_group_name_H-M   'P 1'
#
loop_
_entity.id
_entity.type
_entity.pdbx_description
1 polymer ?
#
loop_
_entity_poly.entity_id
_entity_poly.type
_entity_poly.pdbx_seq_one_letter_code
_entity_poly.pdbx_strand_id
1 'polypeptide(L)'
;MSCHYTRVDPQHAQQWKEDHQGEHLPPKEIPDELLHNLTRSRDFNRASWYMRQLAFARFDMALHNGASYRDGQEFDSTATYHDLMERYLLVKTPDPSSRGHSQADFGHLCAGYDAGYYSYLCAGVFAADMFQTNFATAPRDRLAWDRYRREILEPGSSRDELEMLESFLGHRPNPQRLLGGLRSTP
;
A
#
# COMPACT_ATOMS: atom_id res chain seq x y z
N MET A 1 -15.69 13.62 14.26
CA MET A 1 -14.91 14.60 15.02
C MET A 1 -14.15 13.83 16.08
N SER A 2 -12.82 13.89 16.06
CA SER A 2 -11.97 13.19 17.04
C SER A 2 -12.01 13.91 18.38
N CYS A 3 -12.44 13.22 19.44
CA CYS A 3 -12.45 13.72 20.81
C CYS A 3 -11.50 12.84 21.65
N HIS A 4 -10.61 13.44 22.44
CA HIS A 4 -9.73 12.69 23.32
C HIS A 4 -10.55 11.91 24.36
N TYR A 5 -10.19 10.64 24.62
CA TYR A 5 -11.00 9.72 25.42
C TYR A 5 -11.26 10.23 26.86
N THR A 6 -10.33 10.98 27.43
CA THR A 6 -10.48 11.66 28.74
C THR A 6 -11.52 12.79 28.74
N ARG A 7 -12.08 13.16 27.58
CA ARG A 7 -13.15 14.14 27.43
C ARG A 7 -14.50 13.51 27.09
N VAL A 8 -14.55 12.18 26.95
CA VAL A 8 -15.75 11.42 26.60
C VAL A 8 -16.42 10.86 27.85
N ASP A 9 -15.64 10.43 28.85
CA ASP A 9 -16.12 9.84 30.11
C ASP A 9 -15.33 10.40 31.32
N PRO A 10 -15.98 10.86 32.39
CA PRO A 10 -15.33 11.26 33.63
C PRO A 10 -14.43 10.19 34.25
N GLN A 11 -14.75 8.90 34.12
CA GLN A 11 -13.92 7.80 34.63
C GLN A 11 -12.56 7.75 33.94
N HIS A 12 -12.52 7.96 32.62
CA HIS A 12 -11.26 8.05 31.88
C HIS A 12 -10.43 9.27 32.29
N ALA A 13 -11.08 10.40 32.59
CA ALA A 13 -10.39 11.59 33.08
C ALA A 13 -9.77 11.36 34.46
N GLN A 14 -10.47 10.61 35.33
CA GLN A 14 -10.00 10.25 36.66
C GLN A 14 -8.80 9.30 36.58
N GLN A 15 -8.92 8.21 35.82
CA GLN A 15 -7.83 7.26 35.59
C GLN A 15 -6.58 7.96 35.04
N TRP A 16 -6.74 8.83 34.04
CA TRP A 16 -5.61 9.56 33.46
C TRP A 16 -4.88 10.42 34.50
N LYS A 17 -5.61 11.09 35.42
CA LYS A 17 -5.00 11.91 36.49
C LYS A 17 -4.27 11.07 37.54
N GLU A 18 -4.74 9.86 37.80
CA GLU A 18 -4.08 8.92 38.70
C GLU A 18 -2.75 8.47 38.11
N ASP A 19 -2.72 8.20 36.80
CA ASP A 19 -1.53 7.78 36.06
C ASP A 19 -0.55 8.95 35.77
N HIS A 20 -1.05 10.19 35.68
CA HIS A 20 -0.28 11.39 35.28
C HIS A 20 -0.42 12.52 36.32
N GLN A 21 0.06 12.25 37.54
CA GLN A 21 -0.09 13.19 38.67
C GLN A 21 0.61 14.53 38.39
N GLY A 22 -0.16 15.61 38.52
CA GLY A 22 0.35 16.98 38.32
C GLY A 22 0.31 17.48 36.88
N GLU A 23 -0.08 16.63 35.92
CA GLU A 23 -0.24 17.04 34.53
C GLU A 23 -1.65 17.56 34.22
N HIS A 24 -1.75 18.44 33.21
CA HIS A 24 -3.04 18.90 32.71
C HIS A 24 -3.66 17.88 31.76
N LEU A 25 -4.98 17.66 31.89
CA LEU A 25 -5.71 16.78 30.98
C LEU A 25 -5.45 17.17 29.50
N PRO A 26 -5.25 16.19 28.60
CA PRO A 26 -4.96 16.45 27.19
C PRO A 26 -6.07 17.30 26.52
N PRO A 27 -5.74 18.08 25.47
CA PRO A 27 -6.72 18.86 24.74
C PRO A 27 -7.85 17.98 24.21
N LYS A 28 -9.05 18.56 24.08
CA LYS A 28 -10.23 17.83 23.62
C LYS A 28 -10.08 17.34 22.18
N GLU A 29 -9.47 18.16 21.35
CA GLU A 29 -9.22 17.87 19.95
C GLU A 29 -7.72 17.62 19.74
N ILE A 30 -7.39 16.87 18.68
CA ILE A 30 -6.00 16.63 18.29
C ILE A 30 -5.38 17.97 17.92
N PRO A 31 -4.24 18.37 18.51
CA PRO A 31 -3.57 19.61 18.14
C PRO A 31 -3.23 19.65 16.65
N ASP A 32 -3.41 20.81 16.02
CA ASP A 32 -3.14 21.00 14.58
C ASP A 32 -1.70 20.63 14.21
N GLU A 33 -0.73 20.94 15.08
CA GLU A 33 0.68 20.58 14.89
C GLU A 33 0.87 19.06 14.87
N LEU A 34 0.23 18.33 15.78
CA LEU A 34 0.28 16.87 15.80
C LEU A 34 -0.39 16.28 14.55
N LEU A 35 -1.54 16.82 14.15
CA LEU A 35 -2.23 16.41 12.93
C LEU A 35 -1.37 16.65 11.68
N HIS A 36 -0.69 17.80 11.62
CA HIS A 36 0.23 18.14 10.55
C HIS A 36 1.40 17.15 10.49
N ASN A 37 2.03 16.87 11.64
CA ASN A 37 3.15 15.93 11.73
C ASN A 37 2.73 14.50 11.36
N LEU A 38 1.55 14.04 11.79
CA LEU A 38 0.99 12.74 11.39
C LEU A 38 0.71 12.67 9.89
N THR A 39 0.19 13.75 9.32
CA THR A 39 -0.08 13.81 7.87
C THR A 39 1.23 13.75 7.07
N ARG A 40 2.28 14.45 7.54
CA ARG A 40 3.61 14.42 6.93
C ARG A 40 4.29 13.05 7.07
N SER A 41 4.15 12.39 8.22
CA SER A 41 4.82 11.11 8.46
C SER A 41 4.25 9.96 7.62
N ARG A 42 3.02 10.08 7.11
CA ARG A 42 2.38 9.11 6.21
C ARG A 42 3.27 8.72 5.02
N ASP A 43 4.05 9.66 4.50
CA ASP A 43 4.82 9.47 3.28
C ASP A 43 6.25 8.97 3.57
N PHE A 44 6.62 8.84 4.85
CA PHE A 44 7.90 8.28 5.27
C PHE A 44 8.04 6.81 4.83
N ASN A 45 9.18 6.45 4.25
CA ASN A 45 9.49 5.12 3.70
C ASN A 45 8.53 4.57 2.64
N ARG A 46 7.60 5.38 2.11
CA ARG A 46 6.61 4.91 1.13
C ARG A 46 7.26 4.41 -0.16
N ALA A 47 8.34 5.06 -0.61
CA ALA A 47 9.12 4.59 -1.74
C ALA A 47 9.75 3.21 -1.49
N SER A 48 10.40 3.02 -0.33
CA SER A 48 10.99 1.74 0.06
C SER A 48 9.95 0.62 0.16
N TRP A 49 8.74 0.95 0.62
CA TRP A 49 7.62 0.01 0.61
C TRP A 49 7.27 -0.46 -0.81
N TYR A 50 7.12 0.46 -1.77
CA TYR A 50 6.86 0.10 -3.17
C TYR A 50 8.02 -0.66 -3.82
N MET A 51 9.27 -0.33 -3.48
CA MET A 51 10.45 -1.07 -3.96
C MET A 51 10.43 -2.52 -3.46
N ARG A 52 9.99 -2.77 -2.23
CA ARG A 52 9.78 -4.15 -1.73
C ARG A 52 8.69 -4.88 -2.49
N GLN A 53 7.55 -4.23 -2.74
CA GLN A 53 6.48 -4.82 -3.55
C GLN A 53 6.97 -5.17 -4.97
N LEU A 54 7.83 -4.33 -5.55
CA LEU A 54 8.45 -4.58 -6.85
C LEU A 54 9.43 -5.76 -6.82
N ALA A 55 10.24 -5.90 -5.77
CA ALA A 55 11.11 -7.06 -5.58
C ALA A 55 10.30 -8.37 -5.56
N PHE A 56 9.21 -8.39 -4.80
CA PHE A 56 8.29 -9.53 -4.73
C PHE A 56 7.61 -9.85 -6.05
N ALA A 57 7.09 -8.83 -6.76
CA ALA A 57 6.50 -9.03 -8.07
C ALA A 57 7.52 -9.58 -9.09
N ARG A 58 8.77 -9.11 -9.02
CA ARG A 58 9.85 -9.61 -9.89
C ARG A 58 10.25 -11.03 -9.55
N PHE A 59 10.28 -11.38 -8.27
CA PHE A 59 10.58 -12.74 -7.83
C PHE A 59 9.48 -13.71 -8.28
N ASP A 60 8.22 -13.36 -8.03
CA ASP A 60 7.05 -14.13 -8.46
C ASP A 60 7.08 -14.38 -9.98
N MET A 61 7.31 -13.34 -10.79
CA MET A 61 7.44 -13.50 -12.24
C MET A 61 8.65 -14.36 -12.64
N ALA A 62 9.81 -14.21 -11.97
CA ALA A 62 10.99 -15.01 -12.28
C ALA A 62 10.77 -16.50 -12.00
N LEU A 63 10.10 -16.81 -10.87
CA LEU A 63 9.77 -18.17 -10.47
C LEU A 63 8.80 -18.85 -11.45
N HIS A 64 7.82 -18.11 -11.97
CA HIS A 64 6.74 -18.65 -12.81
C HIS A 64 6.98 -18.50 -14.33
N ASN A 65 8.17 -18.12 -14.77
CA ASN A 65 8.48 -17.87 -16.19
C ASN A 65 9.36 -18.96 -16.85
N GLY A 66 9.54 -20.11 -16.20
CA GLY A 66 10.22 -21.27 -16.79
C GLY A 66 9.44 -21.83 -17.98
N ALA A 67 10.13 -22.21 -19.05
CA ALA A 67 9.51 -22.79 -20.25
C ALA A 67 9.24 -24.29 -20.08
N SER A 68 9.92 -24.94 -19.14
CA SER A 68 9.79 -26.36 -18.85
C SER A 68 9.79 -26.67 -17.36
N TYR A 69 9.29 -27.86 -17.00
CA TYR A 69 9.40 -28.38 -15.63
C TYR A 69 10.86 -28.45 -15.15
N ARG A 70 11.78 -28.78 -16.05
CA ARG A 70 13.21 -28.87 -15.75
C ARG A 70 13.79 -27.51 -15.36
N ASP A 71 13.38 -26.43 -16.03
CA ASP A 71 13.82 -25.07 -15.71
C ASP A 71 13.43 -24.72 -14.26
N GLY A 72 12.23 -25.13 -13.83
CA GLY A 72 11.77 -24.97 -12.46
C GLY A 72 12.58 -25.77 -11.44
N GLN A 73 13.03 -26.98 -11.78
CA GLN A 73 13.90 -27.79 -10.91
C GLN A 73 15.31 -27.20 -10.77
N GLU A 74 15.81 -26.55 -11.82
CA GLU A 74 17.14 -25.91 -11.85
C GLU A 74 17.11 -24.47 -11.31
N PHE A 75 15.93 -23.93 -10.98
CA PHE A 75 15.77 -22.55 -10.49
C PHE A 75 16.26 -22.39 -9.04
N ASP A 76 17.32 -21.60 -8.86
CA ASP A 76 17.78 -21.20 -7.53
C ASP A 76 16.90 -20.09 -6.95
N SER A 77 15.84 -20.50 -6.26
CA SER A 77 14.90 -19.57 -5.63
C SER A 77 15.52 -18.72 -4.53
N THR A 78 16.51 -19.23 -3.80
CA THR A 78 17.13 -18.50 -2.68
C THR A 78 18.03 -17.40 -3.21
N ALA A 79 18.94 -17.73 -4.13
CA ALA A 79 19.82 -16.75 -4.74
C ALA A 79 19.02 -15.67 -5.48
N THR A 80 18.02 -16.08 -6.27
CA THR A 80 17.20 -15.13 -7.04
C THR A 80 16.42 -14.18 -6.12
N TYR A 81 15.81 -14.69 -5.05
CA TYR A 81 15.08 -13.85 -4.09
C TYR A 81 16.02 -12.88 -3.39
N HIS A 82 17.19 -13.33 -2.93
CA HIS A 82 18.17 -12.46 -2.27
C HIS A 82 18.70 -11.38 -3.22
N ASP A 83 19.12 -11.73 -4.43
CA ASP A 83 19.61 -10.77 -5.42
C ASP A 83 18.57 -9.68 -5.73
N LEU A 84 17.29 -10.04 -5.86
CA LEU A 84 16.22 -9.08 -6.10
C LEU A 84 16.00 -8.20 -4.87
N MET A 85 15.95 -8.77 -3.68
CA MET A 85 15.77 -7.99 -2.45
C MET A 85 16.91 -6.99 -2.25
N GLU A 86 18.17 -7.39 -2.45
CA GLU A 86 19.32 -6.49 -2.35
C GLU A 86 19.28 -5.40 -3.44
N ARG A 87 18.95 -5.77 -4.69
CA ARG A 87 18.88 -4.83 -5.81
C ARG A 87 17.83 -3.75 -5.61
N TYR A 88 16.66 -4.10 -5.10
CA TYR A 88 15.54 -3.15 -4.96
C TYR A 88 15.55 -2.42 -3.62
N LEU A 89 15.99 -3.06 -2.53
CA LEU A 89 16.00 -2.44 -1.19
C LEU A 89 17.32 -1.77 -0.84
N LEU A 90 18.40 -2.03 -1.60
CA LEU A 90 19.74 -1.49 -1.35
C LEU A 90 20.30 -1.86 0.03
N VAL A 91 19.85 -2.99 0.56
CA VAL A 91 20.28 -3.55 1.85
C VAL A 91 20.65 -5.01 1.63
N LYS A 92 21.78 -5.43 2.20
CA LYS A 92 22.22 -6.82 2.15
C LYS A 92 21.24 -7.75 2.86
N THR A 93 20.95 -8.87 2.22
CA THR A 93 20.19 -9.96 2.82
C THR A 93 21.08 -10.75 3.78
N PRO A 94 20.50 -11.30 4.86
CA PRO A 94 21.26 -12.17 5.76
C PRO A 94 21.62 -13.49 5.05
N ASP A 95 22.71 -14.11 5.49
CA ASP A 95 23.12 -15.42 4.99
C ASP A 95 21.98 -16.45 5.21
N PRO A 96 21.53 -17.18 4.17
CA PRO A 96 20.49 -18.20 4.29
C PRO A 96 20.79 -19.25 5.37
N SER A 97 22.06 -19.60 5.59
CA SER A 97 22.48 -20.54 6.65
C SER A 97 22.19 -20.02 8.06
N SER A 98 22.08 -18.70 8.24
CA SER A 98 21.86 -18.04 9.53
C SER A 98 20.40 -17.67 9.78
N ARG A 99 19.64 -17.33 8.73
CA ARG A 99 18.27 -16.79 8.82
C ARG A 99 17.23 -17.55 8.00
N GLY A 100 17.62 -18.66 7.37
CA GLY A 100 16.74 -19.51 6.57
C GLY A 100 16.39 -18.94 5.19
N HIS A 101 15.36 -19.51 4.58
CA HIS A 101 14.92 -19.23 3.20
C HIS A 101 13.63 -18.42 3.22
N SER A 102 13.74 -17.10 3.41
CA SER A 102 12.57 -16.22 3.62
C SER A 102 11.54 -16.21 2.48
N GLN A 103 11.93 -16.62 1.27
CA GLN A 103 10.98 -16.81 0.17
C GLN A 103 10.00 -17.97 0.39
N ALA A 104 10.34 -18.94 1.25
CA ALA A 104 9.45 -20.06 1.58
C ALA A 104 8.22 -19.61 2.39
N ASP A 105 8.31 -18.49 3.10
CA ASP A 105 7.18 -17.88 3.83
C ASP A 105 6.29 -17.02 2.93
N PHE A 106 6.63 -16.91 1.64
CA PHE A 106 5.89 -16.08 0.70
C PHE A 106 4.62 -16.79 0.20
N GLY A 107 3.61 -16.86 1.05
CA GLY A 107 2.38 -17.64 0.81
C GLY A 107 1.60 -17.26 -0.45
N HIS A 108 1.71 -16.01 -0.94
CA HIS A 108 1.05 -15.58 -2.18
C HIS A 108 1.43 -16.44 -3.40
N LEU A 109 2.64 -17.01 -3.42
CA LEU A 109 3.10 -17.89 -4.50
C LEU A 109 2.29 -19.18 -4.63
N CYS A 110 1.51 -19.55 -3.60
CA CYS A 110 0.76 -20.82 -3.56
C CYS A 110 -0.72 -20.62 -3.16
N ALA A 111 -1.18 -19.38 -3.04
CA ALA A 111 -2.51 -19.04 -2.51
C ALA A 111 -3.42 -18.36 -3.57
N GLY A 112 -3.21 -18.69 -4.85
CA GLY A 112 -3.97 -18.13 -5.97
C GLY A 112 -3.52 -16.75 -6.44
N TYR A 113 -2.30 -16.34 -6.06
CA TYR A 113 -1.63 -15.12 -6.54
C TYR A 113 -0.32 -15.44 -7.29
N ASP A 114 -0.10 -16.71 -7.62
CA ASP A 114 0.99 -17.18 -8.46
C ASP A 114 1.00 -16.45 -9.81
N ALA A 115 2.17 -15.93 -10.20
CA ALA A 115 2.34 -15.06 -11.37
C ALA A 115 1.43 -13.81 -11.38
N GLY A 116 0.93 -13.40 -10.21
CA GLY A 116 -0.07 -12.35 -10.04
C GLY A 116 0.32 -11.27 -9.04
N TYR A 117 1.46 -11.37 -8.35
CA TYR A 117 1.80 -10.44 -7.26
C TYR A 117 1.98 -8.98 -7.72
N TYR A 118 2.32 -8.77 -9.00
CA TYR A 118 2.41 -7.43 -9.59
C TYR A 118 1.07 -6.67 -9.54
N SER A 119 -0.06 -7.36 -9.39
CA SER A 119 -1.40 -6.76 -9.28
C SER A 119 -1.51 -5.76 -8.12
N TYR A 120 -0.79 -5.94 -7.02
CA TYR A 120 -0.75 -4.97 -5.91
C TYR A 120 -0.20 -3.60 -6.35
N LEU A 121 0.82 -3.59 -7.21
CA LEU A 121 1.38 -2.35 -7.76
C LEU A 121 0.40 -1.69 -8.75
N CYS A 122 -0.20 -2.48 -9.64
CA CYS A 122 -1.22 -2.00 -10.58
C CYS A 122 -2.43 -1.41 -9.86
N ALA A 123 -2.96 -2.10 -8.84
CA ALA A 123 -4.05 -1.60 -8.01
C ALA A 123 -3.69 -0.27 -7.35
N GLY A 124 -2.45 -0.13 -6.84
CA GLY A 124 -1.96 1.14 -6.29
C GLY A 124 -1.93 2.27 -7.31
N VAL A 125 -1.53 2.00 -8.56
CA VAL A 125 -1.56 2.97 -9.66
C VAL A 125 -2.99 3.39 -9.96
N PHE A 126 -3.90 2.44 -10.14
CA PHE A 126 -5.29 2.71 -10.47
C PHE A 126 -5.99 3.49 -9.35
N ALA A 127 -5.79 3.09 -8.10
CA ALA A 127 -6.37 3.78 -6.95
C ALA A 127 -5.88 5.23 -6.83
N ALA A 128 -4.57 5.46 -7.01
CA ALA A 128 -4.00 6.80 -6.99
C ALA A 128 -4.56 7.67 -8.12
N ASP A 129 -4.68 7.13 -9.33
CA ASP A 129 -5.20 7.87 -10.48
C ASP A 129 -6.69 8.20 -10.32
N MET A 130 -7.51 7.21 -9.95
CA MET A 130 -8.93 7.41 -9.66
C MET A 130 -9.15 8.49 -8.60
N PHE A 131 -8.37 8.44 -7.50
CA PHE A 131 -8.48 9.45 -6.44
C PHE A 131 -8.09 10.84 -6.92
N GLN A 132 -6.93 10.97 -7.57
CA GLN A 132 -6.41 12.27 -8.02
C GLN A 132 -7.30 12.91 -9.09
N THR A 133 -7.83 12.11 -10.00
CA THR A 133 -8.62 12.59 -11.13
C THR A 133 -10.05 12.96 -10.72
N ASN A 134 -10.68 12.17 -9.84
CA ASN A 134 -12.11 12.30 -9.57
C ASN A 134 -12.48 12.78 -8.15
N PHE A 135 -11.56 12.71 -7.18
CA PHE A 135 -11.90 12.93 -5.77
C PHE A 135 -11.04 13.97 -5.05
N ALA A 136 -9.81 14.24 -5.48
CA ALA A 136 -8.87 15.08 -4.72
C ALA A 136 -9.39 16.50 -4.42
N THR A 137 -10.12 17.13 -5.35
CA THR A 137 -10.67 18.49 -5.17
C THR A 137 -11.87 18.50 -4.21
N ALA A 138 -12.71 17.47 -4.24
CA ALA A 138 -13.92 17.37 -3.42
C ALA A 138 -14.14 15.93 -2.92
N PRO A 139 -13.39 15.47 -1.90
CA PRO A 139 -13.40 14.06 -1.49
C PRO A 139 -14.74 13.54 -0.96
N ARG A 140 -15.68 14.45 -0.67
CA ARG A 140 -17.03 14.14 -0.16
C ARG A 140 -18.13 14.44 -1.19
N ASP A 141 -17.79 14.70 -2.44
CA ASP A 141 -18.77 14.91 -3.50
C ASP A 141 -19.57 13.63 -3.77
N ARG A 142 -20.87 13.68 -3.48
CA ARG A 142 -21.79 12.56 -3.66
C ARG A 142 -21.91 12.13 -5.12
N LEU A 143 -21.83 13.07 -6.06
CA LEU A 143 -21.95 12.75 -7.49
C LEU A 143 -20.74 11.97 -7.99
N ALA A 144 -19.54 12.35 -7.56
CA ALA A 144 -18.32 11.60 -7.88
C ALA A 144 -18.37 10.15 -7.34
N TRP A 145 -18.87 9.97 -6.11
CA TRP A 145 -19.02 8.64 -5.51
C TRP A 145 -20.12 7.80 -6.16
N ASP A 146 -21.25 8.38 -6.56
CA ASP A 146 -22.29 7.64 -7.30
C ASP A 146 -21.79 7.22 -8.69
N ARG A 147 -20.98 8.06 -9.36
CA ARG A 147 -20.31 7.68 -10.61
C ARG A 147 -19.37 6.49 -10.41
N TYR A 148 -18.53 6.52 -9.37
CA TYR A 148 -17.66 5.38 -9.05
C TYR A 148 -18.44 4.09 -8.77
N ARG A 149 -19.56 4.18 -8.03
CA ARG A 149 -20.44 3.03 -7.79
C ARG A 149 -20.94 2.43 -9.10
N ARG A 150 -21.47 3.26 -10.02
CA ARG A 150 -22.08 2.80 -11.28
C ARG A 150 -21.07 2.32 -12.32
N GLU A 151 -19.92 3.00 -12.42
CA GLU A 151 -18.94 2.72 -13.48
C GLU A 151 -17.89 1.68 -13.09
N ILE A 152 -17.50 1.61 -11.80
CA ILE A 152 -16.42 0.71 -11.36
C ILE A 152 -16.94 -0.48 -10.55
N LEU A 153 -17.87 -0.27 -9.62
CA LEU A 153 -18.26 -1.33 -8.68
C LEU A 153 -19.44 -2.18 -9.17
N GLU A 154 -20.49 -1.53 -9.67
CA GLU A 154 -21.75 -2.16 -10.07
C GLU A 154 -21.60 -3.21 -11.18
N PRO A 155 -20.74 -3.04 -12.20
CA PRO A 155 -20.58 -4.04 -13.25
C PRO A 155 -19.87 -5.33 -12.80
N GLY A 156 -19.06 -5.29 -11.73
CA GLY A 156 -18.17 -6.39 -11.38
C GLY A 156 -17.27 -6.78 -12.56
N SER A 157 -17.17 -8.08 -12.88
CA SER A 157 -16.39 -8.60 -14.01
C SER A 157 -17.20 -8.74 -15.31
N SER A 158 -18.36 -8.08 -15.43
CA SER A 158 -19.22 -8.17 -16.63
C SER A 158 -18.82 -7.22 -17.77
N ARG A 159 -17.81 -6.37 -17.56
CA ARG A 159 -17.27 -5.40 -18.53
C ARG A 159 -15.74 -5.45 -18.48
N ASP A 160 -15.10 -5.11 -19.59
CA ASP A 160 -13.64 -5.01 -19.67
C ASP A 160 -13.11 -3.96 -18.67
N GLU A 161 -12.15 -4.36 -17.85
CA GLU A 161 -11.66 -3.56 -16.73
C GLU A 161 -10.92 -2.32 -17.18
N LEU A 162 -10.19 -2.38 -18.31
CA LEU A 162 -9.50 -1.21 -18.87
C LEU A 162 -10.50 -0.24 -19.46
N GLU A 163 -11.54 -0.70 -20.15
CA GLU A 163 -12.63 0.15 -20.63
C GLU A 163 -13.37 0.84 -19.47
N MET A 164 -13.64 0.12 -18.37
CA MET A 164 -14.24 0.71 -17.17
C MET A 164 -13.34 1.80 -16.58
N LEU A 165 -12.04 1.54 -16.45
CA LEU A 165 -11.07 2.51 -15.94
C LEU A 165 -10.95 3.73 -16.86
N GLU A 166 -10.82 3.53 -18.16
CA GLU A 166 -10.71 4.61 -19.15
C GLU A 166 -11.96 5.48 -19.18
N SER A 167 -13.16 4.87 -19.08
CA SER A 167 -14.43 5.59 -18.96
C SER A 167 -14.45 6.48 -17.71
N PHE A 168 -14.12 5.91 -16.55
CA PHE A 168 -14.22 6.61 -15.27
C PHE A 168 -13.13 7.69 -15.10
N LEU A 169 -11.94 7.48 -15.65
CA LEU A 169 -10.82 8.43 -15.63
C LEU A 169 -10.93 9.48 -16.73
N GLY A 170 -11.57 9.17 -17.86
CA GLY A 170 -11.53 9.99 -19.07
C GLY A 170 -10.18 9.91 -19.81
N HIS A 171 -9.30 9.00 -19.41
CA HIS A 171 -7.99 8.77 -20.02
C HIS A 171 -7.44 7.39 -19.62
N ARG A 172 -6.38 6.95 -20.30
CA ARG A 172 -5.66 5.73 -19.91
C ARG A 172 -5.06 5.85 -18.50
N PRO A 173 -5.06 4.77 -17.70
CA PRO A 173 -4.42 4.78 -16.39
C PRO A 173 -2.96 5.26 -16.45
N ASN A 174 -2.59 6.18 -15.57
CA ASN A 174 -1.30 6.86 -15.59
C ASN A 174 -0.51 6.61 -14.28
N PRO A 175 0.59 5.84 -14.31
CA PRO A 175 1.41 5.59 -13.13
C PRO A 175 2.04 6.85 -12.52
N GLN A 176 2.13 7.95 -13.28
CA GLN A 176 2.66 9.21 -12.76
C GLN A 176 1.84 9.78 -11.61
N ARG A 177 0.55 9.43 -11.48
CA ARG A 177 -0.28 9.83 -10.33
C ARG A 177 0.22 9.23 -9.03
N LEU A 178 0.60 7.96 -9.06
CA LEU A 178 1.20 7.30 -7.91
C LEU A 178 2.62 7.83 -7.65
N LEU A 179 3.45 7.88 -8.71
CA LEU A 179 4.85 8.30 -8.60
C LEU A 179 5.00 9.74 -8.13
N GLY A 180 4.12 10.64 -8.56
CA GLY A 180 4.10 12.03 -8.11
C GLY A 180 3.93 12.15 -6.61
N GLY A 181 3.08 11.30 -6.00
CA GLY A 181 2.91 11.27 -4.55
C GLY A 181 4.08 10.63 -3.78
N LEU A 182 5.01 9.96 -4.45
CA LEU A 182 6.23 9.40 -3.84
C LEU A 182 7.41 10.37 -3.86
N ARG A 183 7.33 11.42 -4.69
CA ARG A 183 8.33 12.50 -4.66
C ARG A 183 8.05 13.31 -3.41
N SER A 184 9.04 13.41 -2.53
CA SER A 184 8.99 14.34 -1.41
C SER A 184 8.63 15.72 -1.96
N THR A 185 7.49 16.28 -1.54
CA THR A 185 7.33 17.74 -1.63
C THR A 185 8.47 18.34 -0.83
N PRO A 186 9.34 19.17 -1.45
CA PRO A 186 10.40 19.87 -0.72
C PRO A 186 9.83 20.68 0.46
#